data_AF-A0A9Q1BM78-F1
#
_entry.id   AF-A0A9Q1BM78-F1
#
_cell.length_a   1.000
_cell.length_b   1.000
_cell.length_c   1.000
_cell.angle_alpha   90.00
_cell.angle_beta   90.00
_cell.angle_gamma   90.00
#
_symmetry.space_group_name_H-M   'P 1'
#
loop_
_entity.id
_entity.type
_entity.pdbx_description
1 polymer ?
#
loop_
_entity_poly.entity_id
_entity_poly.type
_entity_poly.pdbx_seq_one_letter_code
_entity_poly.pdbx_strand_id
1 'polypeptide(L)'
;MALEYDESSCDTIFDDTLDIFTVEDDEKIRVDVPVVIIPSPKKRVCTNNEPRTGAGRPALQTKYPDLVPSVNNFVRQHGFSAQQRRRSSVGNCGVSLKQIQKHVKENLPEVGIVHTSTLLRLTVPPNRRQSSAKRYSRSVEAKVPAKKNCVRKQNTDSHYLASRVKYRVEFAMQNEQFFSVMSCDTMNKINVGTLAVSRYHQHQRLFPLDDGPNYLDHDFPAGAGYKITPVGHMLLQRKSDENIFAYDELGRLHYRFPRTGPAYIVNRSQKFHALTIETHINDLVPLLHDQVGKDKTMCLLIVDGGPDWNQRSWSVILYMARLFKLCNLDFLCSTSYAPGHSAYNPIEHLWSPLSKTLTGITFPDRLPGETPPSQQTNLSAVEKKAKEAKEAKVFDVAIDSLNALWDGKDFDGFPITSKGQKCLEQSSPFCDYDIIHDLLKHARKATERPDVVEDFAFAMTHGDRRSGEFSLMKCDSEACSYCTAHPPSEAVKKVLNEVRIHGGLPSPSFDPDHPTHYKTYLDAMKCDFEKPDIGLVKHREKGLGSCPVCPAYVFLSLADKVQHTRLLHSKSR
;
A
#
# COMPACT_ATOMS: atom_id res chain seq x y z
N MET A 1 -26.49 -42.40 -44.04
CA MET A 1 -25.48 -43.33 -44.59
C MET A 1 -24.71 -43.86 -43.40
N ALA A 2 -25.01 -45.10 -43.03
CA ALA A 2 -24.35 -45.85 -41.98
C ALA A 2 -22.98 -46.31 -42.47
N LEU A 3 -21.98 -46.35 -41.59
CA LEU A 3 -20.93 -47.37 -41.58
C LEU A 3 -20.48 -47.62 -40.13
N GLU A 4 -20.42 -48.90 -39.81
CA GLU A 4 -20.12 -49.55 -38.53
C GLU A 4 -18.62 -49.86 -38.39
N TYR A 5 -18.21 -50.03 -37.12
CA TYR A 5 -17.18 -50.90 -36.51
C TYR A 5 -15.85 -51.22 -37.23
N ASP A 6 -14.75 -51.10 -36.47
CA ASP A 6 -13.86 -52.25 -36.24
C ASP A 6 -13.15 -52.17 -34.88
N GLU A 7 -13.27 -53.23 -34.09
CA GLU A 7 -12.54 -53.54 -32.85
C GLU A 7 -11.85 -54.90 -33.04
N SER A 8 -10.76 -55.13 -32.30
CA SER A 8 -9.88 -56.32 -32.27
C SER A 8 -8.66 -56.20 -33.21
N SER A 9 -7.44 -56.59 -32.85
CA SER A 9 -6.88 -57.29 -31.68
C SER A 9 -5.35 -57.16 -31.70
N CYS A 10 -4.73 -57.05 -30.52
CA CYS A 10 -3.50 -57.78 -30.16
C CYS A 10 -3.20 -57.58 -28.66
N ASP A 11 -3.84 -58.44 -27.87
CA ASP A 11 -3.26 -59.17 -26.74
C ASP A 11 -1.81 -59.64 -27.07
N THR A 12 -0.84 -59.90 -26.20
CA THR A 12 -0.66 -59.98 -24.73
C THR A 12 0.82 -60.40 -24.57
N ILE A 13 1.57 -59.83 -23.61
CA ILE A 13 2.58 -60.58 -22.83
C ILE A 13 2.65 -59.95 -21.42
N PHE A 14 2.07 -60.70 -20.46
CA PHE A 14 2.41 -60.96 -19.05
C PHE A 14 3.26 -59.93 -18.29
N ASP A 15 2.78 -59.31 -17.20
CA ASP A 15 2.36 -59.89 -15.91
C ASP A 15 3.57 -60.46 -15.13
N ASP A 16 3.93 -59.80 -14.03
CA ASP A 16 4.21 -60.50 -12.78
C ASP A 16 4.38 -59.55 -11.58
N THR A 17 3.70 -59.92 -10.50
CA THR A 17 3.95 -59.62 -9.08
C THR A 17 3.48 -58.28 -8.50
N LEU A 18 2.17 -58.22 -8.27
CA LEU A 18 1.60 -57.76 -7.00
C LEU A 18 2.04 -58.74 -5.90
N ASP A 19 2.83 -58.27 -4.93
CA ASP A 19 2.98 -58.96 -3.64
C ASP A 19 2.64 -58.01 -2.50
N ILE A 20 1.66 -58.47 -1.72
CA ILE A 20 1.20 -57.90 -0.47
C ILE A 20 2.16 -58.37 0.62
N PHE A 21 2.78 -57.45 1.36
CA PHE A 21 3.29 -57.74 2.69
C PHE A 21 2.91 -56.61 3.66
N THR A 22 2.02 -56.97 4.59
CA THR A 22 1.84 -56.34 5.90
C THR A 22 2.93 -56.83 6.86
N VAL A 23 3.73 -55.93 7.43
CA VAL A 23 4.55 -56.08 8.67
C VAL A 23 4.77 -54.64 9.18
N GLU A 24 4.13 -54.19 10.26
CA GLU A 24 4.60 -54.16 11.66
C GLU A 24 5.78 -53.21 11.95
N ASP A 25 5.87 -52.81 13.21
CA ASP A 25 6.54 -51.64 13.79
C ASP A 25 8.07 -51.50 13.59
N ASP A 26 8.51 -50.27 13.89
CA ASP A 26 9.85 -49.86 14.33
C ASP A 26 11.04 -49.93 13.34
N GLU A 27 11.51 -48.76 12.87
CA GLU A 27 12.75 -48.14 13.36
C GLU A 27 13.10 -46.88 12.55
N LYS A 28 13.23 -45.75 13.25
CA LYS A 28 13.75 -44.50 12.70
C LYS A 28 15.25 -44.65 12.45
N ILE A 29 15.64 -44.83 11.19
CA ILE A 29 17.03 -44.68 10.74
C ILE A 29 17.46 -43.23 11.00
N ARG A 30 18.28 -43.03 12.04
CA ARG A 30 19.03 -41.80 12.27
C ARG A 30 20.24 -41.77 11.34
N VAL A 31 20.23 -40.83 10.41
CA VAL A 31 21.45 -40.44 9.68
C VAL A 31 22.18 -39.43 10.55
N ASP A 32 23.26 -39.87 11.21
CA ASP A 32 24.16 -39.00 11.97
C ASP A 32 25.00 -38.16 11.01
N VAL A 33 24.48 -36.98 10.65
CA VAL A 33 25.27 -35.90 10.07
C VAL A 33 25.98 -35.17 11.23
N PRO A 34 27.31 -35.01 11.22
CA PRO A 34 27.99 -34.24 12.24
C PRO A 34 27.54 -32.78 12.16
N VAL A 35 26.63 -32.39 13.05
CA VAL A 35 26.26 -31.01 13.27
C VAL A 35 27.48 -30.31 13.87
N VAL A 36 28.18 -29.53 13.05
CA VAL A 36 29.09 -28.52 13.57
C VAL A 36 28.22 -27.48 14.29
N ILE A 37 28.07 -27.67 15.60
CA ILE A 37 27.42 -26.70 16.49
C ILE A 37 28.34 -25.49 16.54
N ILE A 38 28.08 -24.50 15.69
CA ILE A 38 28.61 -23.16 15.90
C ILE A 38 27.95 -22.65 17.18
N PRO A 39 28.71 -22.40 18.27
CA PRO A 39 28.11 -21.92 19.50
C PRO A 39 27.40 -20.61 19.21
N SER A 40 26.09 -20.60 19.45
CA SER A 40 25.30 -19.39 19.39
C SER A 40 25.99 -18.32 20.24
N PRO A 41 26.12 -17.07 19.78
CA PRO A 41 26.73 -16.02 20.58
C PRO A 41 26.01 -15.98 21.93
N LYS A 42 26.77 -16.22 23.01
CA LYS A 42 26.27 -16.29 24.39
C LYS A 42 25.26 -15.16 24.59
N LYS A 43 23.98 -15.51 24.77
CA LYS A 43 22.95 -14.55 25.19
C LYS A 43 23.47 -13.89 26.46
N ARG A 44 23.93 -12.64 26.36
CA ARG A 44 24.24 -11.81 27.53
C ARG A 44 22.94 -11.67 28.31
N VAL A 45 22.81 -12.44 29.38
CA VAL A 45 21.85 -12.19 30.44
C VAL A 45 22.32 -10.91 31.12
N CYS A 46 21.68 -9.78 30.76
CA CYS A 46 21.90 -8.52 31.46
C CYS A 46 21.30 -8.64 32.86
N THR A 47 22.16 -8.83 33.84
CA THR A 47 21.86 -8.65 35.27
C THR A 47 21.40 -7.22 35.56
N ASN A 48 20.64 -7.04 36.65
CA ASN A 48 19.98 -5.81 37.07
C ASN A 48 20.75 -4.52 36.74
N ASN A 49 20.23 -3.74 35.77
CA ASN A 49 20.79 -2.44 35.39
C ASN A 49 20.29 -1.36 36.36
N GLU A 50 20.93 -1.27 37.52
CA GLU A 50 20.81 -0.13 38.43
C GLU A 50 21.55 1.11 37.86
N PRO A 51 21.11 2.34 38.18
CA PRO A 51 21.79 3.56 37.77
C PRO A 51 23.22 3.60 38.35
N ARG A 52 24.19 4.11 37.60
CA ARG A 52 25.54 4.37 38.14
C ARG A 52 25.45 5.44 39.23
N THR A 53 25.72 5.07 40.47
CA THR A 53 25.98 5.99 41.58
C THR A 53 27.49 6.21 41.69
N GLY A 54 27.93 7.47 41.77
CA GLY A 54 29.33 7.84 41.98
C GLY A 54 30.09 8.29 40.73
N ALA A 55 30.72 9.47 40.84
CA ALA A 55 31.59 10.17 39.89
C ALA A 55 30.90 10.91 38.72
N GLY A 56 30.46 12.15 38.98
CA GLY A 56 29.98 13.11 37.96
C GLY A 56 29.38 14.38 38.57
N ARG A 57 29.09 15.40 37.73
CA ARG A 57 28.33 16.60 38.13
C ARG A 57 27.04 16.18 38.85
N PRO A 58 26.65 16.82 39.97
CA PRO A 58 25.42 16.49 40.67
C PRO A 58 24.23 16.45 39.72
N ALA A 59 23.37 15.44 39.87
CA ALA A 59 22.20 15.31 39.02
C ALA A 59 21.30 16.55 39.14
N LEU A 60 20.66 16.97 38.04
CA LEU A 60 19.83 18.18 38.00
C LEU A 60 18.72 18.15 39.07
N GLN A 61 18.15 16.97 39.29
CA GLN A 61 17.16 16.67 40.33
C GLN A 61 17.67 16.83 41.78
N THR A 62 18.99 16.72 42.00
CA THR A 62 19.61 16.96 43.33
C THR A 62 19.82 18.44 43.59
N LYS A 63 20.02 19.22 42.52
CA LYS A 63 20.17 20.68 42.61
C LYS A 63 18.83 21.41 42.71
N TYR A 64 17.79 20.87 42.07
CA TYR A 64 16.44 21.44 42.04
C TYR A 64 15.42 20.38 42.47
N PRO A 65 15.12 20.29 43.78
CA PRO A 65 14.20 19.28 44.32
C PRO A 65 12.80 19.35 43.70
N ASP A 66 12.33 20.56 43.36
CA ASP A 66 10.98 20.82 42.84
C ASP A 66 10.79 20.45 41.37
N LEU A 67 11.88 20.17 40.64
CA LEU A 67 11.83 19.83 39.22
C LEU A 67 11.04 18.53 38.97
N VAL A 68 11.30 17.49 39.75
CA VAL A 68 10.65 16.18 39.57
C VAL A 68 9.15 16.25 39.95
N PRO A 69 8.76 16.83 41.10
CA PRO A 69 7.36 17.07 41.44
C PRO A 69 6.61 17.90 40.39
N SER A 70 7.19 19.00 39.91
CA SER A 70 6.59 19.86 38.88
C SER A 70 6.33 19.10 37.58
N VAL A 71 7.34 18.37 37.07
CA VAL A 71 7.20 17.57 35.84
C VAL A 71 6.20 16.43 36.03
N ASN A 72 6.21 15.72 37.16
CA ASN A 72 5.23 14.67 37.45
C ASN A 72 3.80 15.23 37.50
N ASN A 73 3.60 16.36 38.17
CA ASN A 73 2.29 17.02 38.25
C ASN A 73 1.81 17.45 36.87
N PHE A 74 2.68 18.04 36.05
CA PHE A 74 2.34 18.44 34.69
C PHE A 74 1.98 17.24 33.81
N VAL A 75 2.77 16.17 33.85
CA VAL A 75 2.49 14.93 33.09
C VAL A 75 1.17 14.29 33.55
N ARG A 76 0.87 14.28 34.86
CA ARG A 76 -0.38 13.76 35.42
C ARG A 76 -1.60 14.65 35.10
N GLN A 77 -1.45 15.98 35.13
CA GLN A 77 -2.50 16.94 34.77
C GLN A 77 -2.92 16.87 33.30
N HIS A 78 -2.00 16.42 32.44
CA HIS A 78 -2.20 16.15 31.02
C HIS A 78 -2.25 14.65 30.70
N GLY A 79 -2.43 13.84 31.74
CA GLY A 79 -2.67 12.40 31.65
C GLY A 79 -4.01 12.10 31.00
N PHE A 80 -4.16 10.86 30.56
CA PHE A 80 -5.35 10.40 29.84
C PHE A 80 -6.61 10.49 30.71
N SER A 81 -6.53 9.98 31.94
CA SER A 81 -7.64 9.98 32.91
C SER A 81 -8.08 11.39 33.31
N ALA A 82 -7.14 12.33 33.43
CA ALA A 82 -7.42 13.73 33.76
C ALA A 82 -8.16 14.44 32.62
N GLN A 83 -7.83 14.10 31.37
CA GLN A 83 -8.42 14.72 30.19
C GLN A 83 -9.80 14.15 29.83
N GLN A 84 -10.07 12.88 30.14
CA GLN A 84 -11.38 12.26 29.95
C GLN A 84 -12.51 12.98 30.72
N ARG A 85 -12.16 13.75 31.77
CA ARG A 85 -13.09 14.59 32.57
C ARG A 85 -13.40 15.96 31.94
N ARG A 86 -12.65 16.42 30.92
CA ARG A 86 -12.72 17.79 30.34
C ARG A 86 -13.46 17.89 28.99
N ARG A 87 -14.42 17.00 28.68
CA ARG A 87 -15.03 16.78 27.34
C ARG A 87 -15.88 17.94 26.76
N SER A 88 -15.36 19.15 26.64
CA SER A 88 -16.07 20.27 25.97
C SER A 88 -15.29 20.93 24.83
N SER A 89 -14.01 20.61 24.60
CA SER A 89 -13.23 21.15 23.48
C SER A 89 -12.08 20.23 23.04
N VAL A 90 -11.57 20.46 21.82
CA VAL A 90 -10.46 19.73 21.20
C VAL A 90 -9.24 19.74 22.14
N GLY A 91 -8.93 18.57 22.71
CA GLY A 91 -7.86 18.44 23.69
C GLY A 91 -6.77 17.48 23.24
N ASN A 92 -5.53 17.84 23.53
CA ASN A 92 -4.32 17.08 23.26
C ASN A 92 -3.98 16.10 24.42
N CYS A 93 -4.15 14.79 24.25
CA CYS A 93 -3.80 13.77 25.28
C CYS A 93 -2.28 13.50 25.37
N GLY A 94 -1.73 13.51 26.59
CA GLY A 94 -0.31 13.28 26.87
C GLY A 94 0.59 14.46 26.49
N VAL A 95 1.83 14.45 27.00
CA VAL A 95 2.77 15.58 26.86
C VAL A 95 3.98 15.25 25.99
N SER A 96 4.43 16.22 25.21
CA SER A 96 5.71 16.17 24.50
C SER A 96 6.85 16.71 25.36
N LEU A 97 8.10 16.33 25.04
CA LEU A 97 9.28 16.88 25.73
C LEU A 97 9.40 18.40 25.60
N LYS A 98 8.95 18.99 24.48
CA LYS A 98 8.93 20.44 24.28
C LYS A 98 7.92 21.13 25.20
N GLN A 99 6.77 20.52 25.43
CA GLN A 99 5.75 21.04 26.37
C GLN A 99 6.25 20.97 27.81
N ILE A 100 6.92 19.87 28.19
CA ILE A 100 7.57 19.78 29.52
C ILE A 100 8.64 20.86 29.66
N GLN A 101 9.47 21.06 28.64
CA GLN A 101 10.51 22.10 28.64
C GLN A 101 9.90 23.50 28.81
N LYS A 102 8.82 23.80 28.09
CA LYS A 102 8.08 25.06 28.22
C LYS A 102 7.52 25.24 29.64
N HIS A 103 6.88 24.20 30.18
CA HIS A 103 6.33 24.22 31.53
C HIS A 103 7.40 24.47 32.60
N VAL A 104 8.54 23.77 32.53
CA VAL A 104 9.67 23.98 33.45
C VAL A 104 10.21 25.40 33.35
N LYS A 105 10.34 25.95 32.13
CA LYS A 105 10.81 27.33 31.94
C LYS A 105 9.86 28.36 32.55
N GLU A 106 8.55 28.12 32.48
CA GLU A 106 7.53 29.04 32.97
C GLU A 106 7.31 28.95 34.49
N ASN A 107 7.42 27.76 35.08
CA ASN A 107 7.07 27.52 36.49
C ASN A 107 8.29 27.38 37.41
N LEU A 108 9.48 27.15 36.86
CA LEU A 108 10.74 26.98 37.61
C LEU A 108 11.88 27.75 36.90
N PRO A 109 11.81 29.09 36.81
CA PRO A 109 12.80 29.90 36.10
C PRO A 109 14.23 29.74 36.66
N GLU A 110 14.38 29.42 37.95
CA GLU A 110 15.64 29.17 38.65
C GLU A 110 16.42 27.94 38.15
N VAL A 111 15.75 27.02 37.45
CA VAL A 111 16.37 25.84 36.83
C VAL A 111 17.12 26.22 35.54
N GLY A 112 16.76 27.35 34.92
CA GLY A 112 17.36 27.81 33.67
C GLY A 112 17.01 26.95 32.46
N ILE A 113 17.84 27.01 31.41
CA ILE A 113 17.58 26.30 30.15
C ILE A 113 17.89 24.80 30.31
N VAL A 114 16.84 23.98 30.36
CA VAL A 114 16.96 22.51 30.38
C VAL A 114 16.79 21.94 28.98
N HIS A 115 17.71 21.09 28.54
CA HIS A 115 17.60 20.41 27.24
C HIS A 115 16.58 19.26 27.29
N THR A 116 15.86 19.02 26.18
CA THR A 116 14.83 17.96 26.07
C THR A 116 15.38 16.55 26.32
N SER A 117 16.65 16.30 25.97
CA SER A 117 17.32 15.03 26.27
C SER A 117 17.57 14.81 27.77
N THR A 118 17.75 15.88 28.55
CA THR A 118 17.86 15.81 30.01
C THR A 118 16.51 15.47 30.62
N LEU A 119 15.43 16.10 30.15
CA LEU A 119 14.06 15.80 30.58
C LEU A 119 13.65 14.36 30.22
N LEU A 120 14.03 13.87 29.04
CA LEU A 120 13.79 12.49 28.63
C LEU A 120 14.52 11.49 29.54
N ARG A 121 15.72 11.83 30.02
CA ARG A 121 16.48 10.96 30.94
C ARG A 121 15.88 10.94 32.35
N LEU A 122 15.02 11.89 32.72
CA LEU A 122 14.27 11.81 33.97
C LEU A 122 13.20 10.71 33.93
N THR A 123 12.72 10.35 32.74
CA THR A 123 11.61 9.41 32.57
C THR A 123 12.08 7.95 32.56
N VAL A 124 11.16 7.00 32.34
CA VAL A 124 11.48 5.57 32.26
C VAL A 124 12.03 5.24 30.87
N PRO A 125 13.12 4.43 30.77
CA PRO A 125 13.74 4.10 29.49
C PRO A 125 12.78 3.38 28.53
N PRO A 126 12.80 3.70 27.21
CA PRO A 126 11.94 3.03 26.22
C PRO A 126 12.16 1.52 26.13
N ASN A 127 13.39 1.06 26.31
CA ASN A 127 13.73 -0.36 26.34
C ASN A 127 14.69 -0.66 27.49
N ARG A 128 14.20 -1.33 28.54
CA ARG A 128 14.97 -1.68 29.73
C ARG A 128 16.13 -2.65 29.46
N ARG A 129 16.12 -3.36 28.33
CA ARG A 129 17.13 -4.36 27.98
C ARG A 129 18.38 -3.79 27.31
N GLN A 130 18.35 -2.52 26.89
CA GLN A 130 19.51 -1.87 26.26
C GLN A 130 20.45 -1.24 27.27
N SER A 131 21.75 -1.18 26.95
CA SER A 131 22.77 -0.50 27.78
C SER A 131 22.48 0.99 27.96
N SER A 132 21.78 1.61 26.99
CA SER A 132 21.30 3.00 27.04
C SER A 132 20.31 3.26 28.18
N ALA A 133 19.63 2.23 28.70
CA ALA A 133 18.70 2.35 29.81
C ALA A 133 19.38 2.84 31.12
N LYS A 134 20.70 2.67 31.24
CA LYS A 134 21.50 3.16 32.37
C LYS A 134 21.57 4.68 32.47
N ARG A 135 21.23 5.40 31.38
CA ARG A 135 21.24 6.88 31.32
C ARG A 135 19.98 7.52 31.88
N TYR A 136 18.97 6.72 32.22
CA TYR A 136 17.67 7.20 32.69
C TYR A 136 17.60 7.10 34.22
N SER A 137 17.29 8.21 34.90
CA SER A 137 17.15 8.26 36.36
C SER A 137 15.85 7.64 36.85
N ARG A 138 14.83 7.55 36.00
CA ARG A 138 13.49 7.00 36.31
C ARG A 138 12.75 7.76 37.42
N SER A 139 13.14 9.01 37.68
CA SER A 139 12.54 9.87 38.70
C SER A 139 11.12 10.35 38.32
N VAL A 140 10.83 10.38 37.02
CA VAL A 140 9.50 10.67 36.47
C VAL A 140 8.91 9.36 35.96
N GLU A 141 7.78 8.96 36.53
CA GLU A 141 7.07 7.74 36.19
C GLU A 141 6.30 7.90 34.88
N ALA A 142 6.99 8.11 33.77
CA ALA A 142 6.39 8.24 32.45
C ALA A 142 7.20 7.53 31.36
N LYS A 143 6.56 7.03 30.31
CA LYS A 143 7.28 6.43 29.15
C LYS A 143 6.51 6.55 27.84
N VAL A 144 7.25 6.39 26.74
CA VAL A 144 6.70 6.11 25.41
C VAL A 144 6.43 4.60 25.28
N PRO A 145 5.20 4.16 24.97
CA PRO A 145 4.89 2.73 24.80
C PRO A 145 5.56 2.14 23.54
N ALA A 146 5.96 0.86 23.59
CA ALA A 146 6.64 0.18 22.50
C ALA A 146 5.65 -0.51 21.54
N LYS A 147 5.85 -0.36 20.22
CA LYS A 147 5.22 -1.17 19.17
C LYS A 147 6.28 -1.75 18.24
N LYS A 148 6.15 -3.03 17.84
CA LYS A 148 6.94 -3.67 16.78
C LYS A 148 5.99 -4.34 15.78
N ASN A 149 5.91 -3.82 14.56
CA ASN A 149 5.29 -4.50 13.42
C ASN A 149 6.41 -4.99 12.48
N CYS A 150 7.09 -6.06 12.87
CA CYS A 150 8.20 -6.65 12.08
C CYS A 150 7.86 -8.04 11.52
N VAL A 151 6.64 -8.55 11.77
CA VAL A 151 6.22 -9.84 11.23
C VAL A 151 5.82 -9.65 9.78
N ARG A 152 6.65 -10.13 8.86
CA ARG A 152 6.35 -10.18 7.42
C ARG A 152 5.97 -11.61 7.07
N LYS A 153 4.85 -11.79 6.38
CA LYS A 153 4.52 -13.09 5.79
C LYS A 153 5.43 -13.27 4.58
N GLN A 154 6.32 -14.26 4.62
CA GLN A 154 7.17 -14.58 3.47
C GLN A 154 6.30 -15.10 2.32
N ASN A 155 6.57 -14.62 1.12
CA ASN A 155 5.94 -15.09 -0.11
C ASN A 155 7.05 -15.65 -1.02
N THR A 156 6.86 -16.86 -1.55
CA THR A 156 7.79 -17.52 -2.46
C THR A 156 8.06 -16.69 -3.72
N ASP A 157 7.07 -15.92 -4.15
CA ASP A 157 7.12 -15.11 -5.38
C ASP A 157 7.69 -13.70 -5.11
N SER A 158 8.05 -13.38 -3.87
CA SER A 158 8.41 -12.02 -3.44
C SER A 158 9.62 -11.45 -4.17
N HIS A 159 10.68 -12.25 -4.32
CA HIS A 159 11.89 -11.79 -5.00
C HIS A 159 11.62 -11.54 -6.50
N TYR A 160 10.86 -12.43 -7.15
CA TYR A 160 10.50 -12.28 -8.56
C TYR A 160 9.67 -11.00 -8.81
N LEU A 161 8.61 -10.79 -8.02
CA LEU A 161 7.74 -9.62 -8.19
C LEU A 161 8.47 -8.32 -7.83
N ALA A 162 9.35 -8.33 -6.83
CA ALA A 162 10.19 -7.17 -6.53
C ALA A 162 11.14 -6.84 -7.70
N SER A 163 11.77 -7.83 -8.32
CA SER A 163 12.63 -7.64 -9.50
C SER A 163 11.84 -7.16 -10.71
N ARG A 164 10.60 -7.62 -10.89
CA ARG A 164 9.70 -7.11 -11.94
C ARG A 164 9.40 -5.64 -11.75
N VAL A 165 8.96 -5.23 -10.56
CA VAL A 165 8.72 -3.81 -10.27
C VAL A 165 9.98 -2.99 -10.55
N LYS A 166 11.14 -3.49 -10.14
CA LYS A 166 12.44 -2.84 -10.41
C LYS A 166 12.67 -2.66 -11.92
N TYR A 167 12.47 -3.70 -12.74
CA TYR A 167 12.61 -3.61 -14.20
C TYR A 167 11.67 -2.56 -14.82
N ARG A 168 10.41 -2.50 -14.37
CA ARG A 168 9.44 -1.52 -14.88
C ARG A 168 9.85 -0.10 -14.56
N VAL A 169 10.33 0.13 -13.35
CA VAL A 169 10.81 1.45 -12.98
C VAL A 169 12.08 1.80 -13.74
N GLU A 170 13.05 0.89 -13.86
CA GLU A 170 14.27 1.17 -14.64
C GLU A 170 13.95 1.49 -16.11
N PHE A 171 13.00 0.77 -16.73
CA PHE A 171 12.48 1.09 -18.06
C PHE A 171 11.86 2.50 -18.13
N ALA A 172 11.05 2.87 -17.14
CA ALA A 172 10.46 4.20 -17.05
C ALA A 172 11.52 5.30 -16.82
N MET A 173 12.60 5.00 -16.10
CA MET A 173 13.70 5.95 -15.86
C MET A 173 14.61 6.12 -17.07
N GLN A 174 14.82 5.07 -17.86
CA GLN A 174 15.47 5.18 -19.16
C GLN A 174 14.71 6.12 -20.11
N ASN A 175 13.38 6.20 -19.97
CA ASN A 175 12.48 6.97 -20.82
C ASN A 175 11.73 8.08 -20.04
N GLU A 176 12.39 8.67 -19.04
CA GLU A 176 11.77 9.59 -18.06
C GLU A 176 11.05 10.79 -18.71
N GLN A 177 11.51 11.22 -19.89
CA GLN A 177 10.91 12.30 -20.66
C GLN A 177 9.48 12.00 -21.12
N PHE A 178 9.14 10.74 -21.35
CA PHE A 178 7.79 10.31 -21.79
C PHE A 178 6.98 9.68 -20.66
N PHE A 179 7.64 9.35 -19.54
CA PHE A 179 7.04 8.61 -18.44
C PHE A 179 6.62 9.50 -17.26
N SER A 180 5.42 9.23 -16.76
CA SER A 180 5.01 9.52 -15.38
C SER A 180 5.00 8.23 -14.57
N VAL A 181 5.63 8.23 -13.39
CA VAL A 181 5.64 7.08 -12.49
C VAL A 181 4.88 7.46 -11.22
N MET A 182 3.83 6.73 -10.88
CA MET A 182 3.00 7.01 -9.71
C MET A 182 2.96 5.81 -8.77
N SER A 183 3.17 6.04 -7.49
CA SER A 183 2.93 5.08 -6.42
C SER A 183 1.57 5.39 -5.81
N CYS A 184 0.64 4.44 -5.88
CA CYS A 184 -0.74 4.62 -5.41
C CYS A 184 -1.05 3.63 -4.29
N ASP A 185 -1.77 4.09 -3.27
CA ASP A 185 -2.17 3.27 -2.13
C ASP A 185 -3.29 3.94 -1.32
N THR A 186 -3.93 3.18 -0.45
CA THR A 186 -4.89 3.71 0.52
C THR A 186 -4.31 3.67 1.93
N MET A 187 -4.40 4.79 2.63
CA MET A 187 -4.01 4.81 4.04
C MET A 187 -5.07 4.09 4.88
N ASN A 188 -4.64 3.56 6.04
CA ASN A 188 -5.56 3.10 7.07
C ASN A 188 -6.66 4.13 7.38
N LYS A 189 -7.87 3.62 7.54
CA LYS A 189 -9.07 4.41 7.85
C LYS A 189 -8.90 5.23 9.13
N ILE A 190 -9.34 6.48 9.07
CA ILE A 190 -9.28 7.48 10.14
C ILE A 190 -10.65 7.58 10.78
N ASN A 191 -10.74 7.57 12.12
CA ASN A 191 -12.02 7.68 12.79
C ASN A 191 -12.51 9.14 12.87
N VAL A 192 -13.83 9.31 12.85
CA VAL A 192 -14.52 10.58 13.11
C VAL A 192 -15.27 10.47 14.44
N GLY A 193 -15.37 11.57 15.22
CA GLY A 193 -16.00 11.59 16.56
C GLY A 193 -15.20 10.95 17.68
N THR A 194 -14.27 10.07 17.32
CA THR A 194 -13.30 9.46 18.21
C THR A 194 -11.90 9.84 17.75
N LEU A 195 -10.87 9.30 18.41
CA LEU A 195 -9.50 9.59 18.01
C LEU A 195 -9.24 9.12 16.57
N ALA A 196 -8.75 10.08 15.77
CA ALA A 196 -8.47 9.94 14.35
C ALA A 196 -7.64 8.69 14.03
N VAL A 197 -6.63 8.41 14.86
CA VAL A 197 -5.79 7.23 14.76
C VAL A 197 -5.95 6.37 16.00
N SER A 198 -6.03 5.04 15.79
CA SER A 198 -5.99 4.08 16.90
C SER A 198 -4.66 4.15 17.65
N ARG A 199 -4.64 3.59 18.88
CA ARG A 199 -3.51 3.38 19.81
C ARG A 199 -2.17 2.90 19.21
N TYR A 200 -2.17 2.53 17.94
CA TYR A 200 -1.12 1.85 17.20
C TYR A 200 -0.24 2.76 16.34
N HIS A 201 -0.56 4.04 16.22
CA HIS A 201 0.33 5.03 15.58
C HIS A 201 1.34 5.54 16.60
N GLN A 202 2.58 5.81 16.17
CA GLN A 202 3.74 6.04 17.05
C GLN A 202 3.50 7.22 18.02
N HIS A 203 2.92 6.95 19.18
CA HIS A 203 2.78 7.93 20.25
C HIS A 203 4.17 8.25 20.80
N GLN A 204 4.78 9.36 20.38
CA GLN A 204 5.99 9.90 21.01
C GLN A 204 5.67 10.75 22.25
N ARG A 205 4.43 10.68 22.75
CA ARG A 205 3.99 11.41 23.94
C ARG A 205 4.26 10.60 25.19
N LEU A 206 4.62 11.32 26.25
CA LEU A 206 4.83 10.77 27.58
C LEU A 206 3.50 10.73 28.32
N PHE A 207 3.22 9.58 28.92
CA PHE A 207 2.08 9.31 29.77
C PHE A 207 2.59 8.76 31.12
N PRO A 208 1.90 9.01 32.24
CA PRO A 208 2.23 8.36 33.51
C PRO A 208 2.23 6.81 33.38
N LEU A 209 3.02 6.10 34.21
CA LEU A 209 3.18 4.64 34.13
C LEU A 209 1.88 3.87 34.39
N ASP A 210 1.04 4.41 35.27
CA ASP A 210 -0.27 3.95 35.72
C ASP A 210 -1.44 4.52 34.88
N ASP A 211 -1.17 5.57 34.10
CA ASP A 211 -2.16 6.28 33.29
C ASP A 211 -1.74 6.19 31.82
N GLY A 212 -2.02 5.05 31.20
CA GLY A 212 -2.02 4.95 29.75
C GLY A 212 -3.41 5.29 29.21
N PRO A 213 -3.52 5.63 27.92
CA PRO A 213 -4.82 5.62 27.28
C PRO A 213 -5.54 4.27 27.48
N ASN A 214 -6.50 4.25 28.41
CA ASN A 214 -7.38 3.13 28.66
C ASN A 214 -8.71 3.42 27.95
N TYR A 215 -8.71 3.18 26.64
CA TYR A 215 -9.91 3.35 25.84
C TYR A 215 -10.84 2.18 26.15
N LEU A 216 -12.08 2.48 26.53
CA LEU A 216 -13.14 1.48 26.59
C LEU A 216 -13.23 0.84 25.20
N ASP A 217 -13.00 -0.48 25.13
CA ASP A 217 -13.22 -1.27 23.90
C ASP A 217 -14.73 -1.42 23.57
N HIS A 218 -15.59 -0.71 24.30
CA HIS A 218 -17.03 -0.85 24.28
C HIS A 218 -17.70 0.52 24.41
N ASP A 219 -17.52 1.33 23.38
CA ASP A 219 -18.59 2.14 22.81
C ASP A 219 -18.20 2.30 21.35
N PHE A 220 -18.91 1.55 20.50
CA PHE A 220 -18.66 1.48 19.07
C PHE A 220 -18.46 2.88 18.46
N PRO A 221 -17.69 3.01 17.35
CA PRO A 221 -17.77 4.21 16.52
C PRO A 221 -19.24 4.58 16.31
N ALA A 222 -19.57 5.87 16.18
CA ALA A 222 -20.91 6.32 15.85
C ALA A 222 -21.41 5.61 14.56
N GLY A 223 -21.93 4.38 14.67
CA GLY A 223 -22.12 3.45 13.56
C GLY A 223 -20.84 2.86 12.94
N ALA A 224 -20.95 1.63 12.43
CA ALA A 224 -20.04 1.12 11.40
C ALA A 224 -20.04 2.08 10.20
N GLY A 225 -18.86 2.57 9.78
CA GLY A 225 -18.72 3.47 8.63
C GLY A 225 -18.42 4.94 8.96
N TYR A 226 -18.34 5.33 10.23
CA TYR A 226 -17.95 6.69 10.65
C TYR A 226 -16.45 6.97 10.56
N LYS A 227 -15.91 6.79 9.35
CA LYS A 227 -14.49 6.84 9.06
C LYS A 227 -14.21 7.59 7.77
N ILE A 228 -13.08 8.29 7.74
CA ILE A 228 -12.50 8.88 6.54
C ILE A 228 -11.46 7.89 6.00
N THR A 229 -11.45 7.67 4.70
CA THR A 229 -10.40 6.87 4.04
C THR A 229 -9.57 7.78 3.12
N PRO A 230 -8.28 8.00 3.45
CA PRO A 230 -7.36 8.69 2.57
C PRO A 230 -6.91 7.78 1.42
N VAL A 231 -6.99 8.30 0.20
CA VAL A 231 -6.45 7.69 -1.01
C VAL A 231 -5.26 8.52 -1.48
N GLY A 232 -4.11 7.90 -1.70
CA GLY A 232 -2.88 8.58 -2.07
C GLY A 232 -2.39 8.23 -3.46
N HIS A 233 -1.89 9.25 -4.16
CA HIS A 233 -1.21 9.16 -5.44
C HIS A 233 0.08 9.98 -5.37
N MET A 234 1.24 9.33 -5.32
CA MET A 234 2.54 9.98 -5.24
C MET A 234 3.26 9.88 -6.58
N LEU A 235 3.46 11.02 -7.25
CA LEU A 235 4.18 11.11 -8.51
C LEU A 235 5.68 11.05 -8.20
N LEU A 236 6.32 9.92 -8.52
CA LEU A 236 7.74 9.70 -8.24
C LEU A 236 8.60 10.52 -9.19
N GLN A 237 9.50 11.31 -8.63
CA GLN A 237 10.38 12.21 -9.39
C GLN A 237 11.81 12.10 -8.87
N ARG A 238 12.77 12.04 -9.80
CA ARG A 238 14.19 12.13 -9.44
C ARG A 238 14.49 13.57 -9.01
N LYS A 239 15.26 13.74 -7.94
CA LYS A 239 15.76 15.06 -7.54
C LYS A 239 16.86 15.49 -8.52
N SER A 240 16.91 16.78 -8.85
CA SER A 240 17.78 17.29 -9.93
C SER A 240 19.28 17.05 -9.73
N ASP A 241 19.71 16.85 -8.48
CA ASP A 241 21.08 16.59 -8.06
C ASP A 241 21.44 15.10 -7.99
N GLU A 242 20.50 14.19 -8.22
CA GLU A 242 20.76 12.75 -8.14
C GLU A 242 21.34 12.18 -9.44
N ASN A 243 22.40 11.37 -9.29
CA ASN A 243 22.94 10.56 -10.39
C ASN A 243 21.87 9.69 -11.03
N ILE A 244 21.87 9.64 -12.37
CA ILE A 244 20.96 8.81 -13.17
C ILE A 244 21.18 7.32 -12.89
N PHE A 245 22.43 6.94 -12.62
CA PHE A 245 22.82 5.56 -12.37
C PHE A 245 23.19 5.30 -10.91
N ALA A 246 23.02 4.05 -10.50
CA ALA A 246 23.49 3.52 -9.23
C ALA A 246 24.08 2.12 -9.44
N TYR A 247 24.92 1.69 -8.50
CA TYR A 247 25.44 0.33 -8.46
C TYR A 247 24.81 -0.42 -7.28
N ASP A 248 24.50 -1.71 -7.48
CA ASP A 248 24.08 -2.57 -6.37
C ASP A 248 25.28 -3.08 -5.56
N GLU A 249 25.02 -3.91 -4.53
CA GLU A 249 26.05 -4.49 -3.66
C GLU A 249 27.03 -5.41 -4.41
N LEU A 250 26.67 -5.85 -5.62
CA LEU A 250 27.48 -6.68 -6.50
C LEU A 250 28.22 -5.86 -7.57
N GLY A 251 28.12 -4.53 -7.52
CA GLY A 251 28.75 -3.64 -8.51
C GLY A 251 28.05 -3.62 -9.86
N ARG A 252 26.80 -4.10 -9.96
CA ARG A 252 26.04 -4.12 -11.20
C ARG A 252 25.29 -2.80 -11.40
N LEU A 253 25.29 -2.30 -12.64
CA LEU A 253 24.72 -0.99 -12.99
C LEU A 253 23.19 -1.03 -13.05
N HIS A 254 22.56 0.01 -12.53
CA HIS A 254 21.10 0.20 -12.52
C HIS A 254 20.73 1.65 -12.83
N TYR A 255 19.56 1.85 -13.46
CA TYR A 255 18.90 3.15 -13.41
C TYR A 255 18.42 3.44 -11.99
N ARG A 256 18.65 4.65 -11.51
CA ARG A 256 18.26 5.07 -10.16
C ARG A 256 16.74 5.23 -10.08
N PHE A 257 16.14 4.53 -9.12
CA PHE A 257 14.71 4.58 -8.85
C PHE A 257 14.35 5.71 -7.86
N PRO A 258 13.54 6.72 -8.25
CA PRO A 258 13.01 7.70 -7.31
C PRO A 258 12.04 7.05 -6.31
N ARG A 259 12.22 7.32 -5.02
CA ARG A 259 11.37 6.76 -3.94
C ARG A 259 10.39 7.77 -3.34
N THR A 260 10.32 8.96 -3.90
CA THR A 260 9.50 10.07 -3.40
C THR A 260 9.09 10.99 -4.55
N GLY A 261 8.20 11.93 -4.26
CA GLY A 261 7.84 13.04 -5.13
C GLY A 261 6.55 13.72 -4.65
N PRO A 262 5.96 14.64 -5.45
CA PRO A 262 4.71 15.30 -5.09
C PRO A 262 3.60 14.29 -4.81
N ALA A 263 2.87 14.49 -3.71
CA ALA A 263 1.82 13.59 -3.30
C ALA A 263 0.45 14.26 -3.30
N TYR A 264 -0.53 13.57 -3.88
CA TYR A 264 -1.92 14.00 -3.96
C TYR A 264 -2.77 13.05 -3.13
N ILE A 265 -3.48 13.58 -2.15
CA ILE A 265 -4.31 12.82 -1.23
C ILE A 265 -5.77 13.24 -1.40
N VAL A 266 -6.63 12.25 -1.60
CA VAL A 266 -8.08 12.43 -1.67
C VAL A 266 -8.72 11.79 -0.46
N ASN A 267 -9.30 12.62 0.40
CA ASN A 267 -9.98 12.19 1.62
C ASN A 267 -11.47 11.98 1.33
N ARG A 268 -11.96 10.76 1.59
CA ARG A 268 -13.33 10.34 1.29
C ARG A 268 -14.03 9.81 2.54
N SER A 269 -15.32 10.06 2.70
CA SER A 269 -16.11 9.38 3.74
C SER A 269 -16.40 7.94 3.33
N GLN A 270 -16.12 6.96 4.21
CA GLN A 270 -16.41 5.56 3.96
C GLN A 270 -17.93 5.30 3.81
N LYS A 271 -18.76 6.12 4.47
CA LYS A 271 -20.22 5.96 4.44
C LYS A 271 -20.81 6.33 3.08
N PHE A 272 -20.26 7.36 2.44
CA PHE A 272 -20.80 7.93 1.21
C PHE A 272 -20.07 7.45 -0.04
N HIS A 273 -18.78 7.12 0.08
CA HIS A 273 -17.96 6.69 -1.05
C HIS A 273 -17.36 5.31 -0.77
N ALA A 274 -17.83 4.31 -1.51
CA ALA A 274 -17.16 3.02 -1.59
C ALA A 274 -15.80 3.20 -2.31
N LEU A 275 -14.75 2.60 -1.77
CA LEU A 275 -13.48 2.50 -2.47
C LEU A 275 -13.55 1.34 -3.44
N THR A 276 -13.33 1.67 -4.70
CA THR A 276 -13.39 0.76 -5.84
C THR A 276 -12.32 1.22 -6.84
N ILE A 277 -12.03 0.43 -7.86
CA ILE A 277 -11.14 0.87 -8.93
C ILE A 277 -11.66 2.14 -9.63
N GLU A 278 -12.98 2.30 -9.79
CA GLU A 278 -13.57 3.51 -10.38
C GLU A 278 -13.15 4.77 -9.63
N THR A 279 -13.23 4.72 -8.29
CA THR A 279 -12.79 5.81 -7.42
C THR A 279 -11.34 6.18 -7.70
N HIS A 280 -10.45 5.18 -7.76
CA HIS A 280 -9.04 5.41 -8.01
C HIS A 280 -8.76 5.98 -9.40
N ILE A 281 -9.45 5.48 -10.43
CA ILE A 281 -9.30 5.98 -11.80
C ILE A 281 -9.77 7.43 -11.89
N ASN A 282 -10.91 7.76 -11.29
CA ASN A 282 -11.42 9.13 -11.26
C ASN A 282 -10.43 10.11 -10.61
N ASP A 283 -9.73 9.68 -9.55
CA ASP A 283 -8.68 10.48 -8.93
C ASP A 283 -7.43 10.63 -9.82
N LEU A 284 -7.10 9.60 -10.61
CA LEU A 284 -5.96 9.60 -11.53
C LEU A 284 -6.17 10.42 -12.80
N VAL A 285 -7.39 10.51 -13.34
CA VAL A 285 -7.70 11.23 -14.59
C VAL A 285 -7.12 12.65 -14.63
N PRO A 286 -7.41 13.55 -13.65
CA PRO A 286 -6.87 14.90 -13.69
C PRO A 286 -5.34 14.93 -13.53
N LEU A 287 -4.77 14.01 -12.75
CA LEU A 287 -3.31 13.91 -12.57
C LEU A 287 -2.64 13.49 -13.88
N LEU A 288 -3.21 12.54 -14.60
CA LEU A 288 -2.66 12.06 -15.86
C LEU A 288 -2.88 13.03 -17.01
N HIS A 289 -3.99 13.75 -17.06
CA HIS A 289 -4.14 14.85 -18.02
C HIS A 289 -3.08 15.94 -17.83
N ASP A 290 -2.74 16.30 -16.59
CA ASP A 290 -1.64 17.23 -16.31
C ASP A 290 -0.28 16.68 -16.77
N GLN A 291 -0.03 15.38 -16.61
CA GLN A 291 1.20 14.75 -17.10
C GLN A 291 1.25 14.65 -18.63
N VAL A 292 0.15 14.31 -19.28
CA VAL A 292 0.02 14.29 -20.75
C VAL A 292 0.22 15.69 -21.33
N GLY A 293 -0.30 16.73 -20.66
CA GLY A 293 -0.03 18.12 -21.02
C GLY A 293 1.44 18.54 -20.86
N LYS A 294 2.26 17.72 -20.20
CA LYS A 294 3.73 17.86 -20.07
C LYS A 294 4.47 16.86 -20.96
N ASP A 295 3.83 16.37 -22.02
CA ASP A 295 4.34 15.38 -22.98
C ASP A 295 4.70 14.01 -22.36
N LYS A 296 4.20 13.70 -21.16
CA LYS A 296 4.36 12.40 -20.51
C LYS A 296 3.15 11.50 -20.78
N THR A 297 3.11 10.92 -21.97
CA THR A 297 2.01 10.06 -22.45
C THR A 297 2.14 8.59 -22.03
N MET A 298 3.25 8.21 -21.38
CA MET A 298 3.47 6.88 -20.84
C MET A 298 3.34 6.91 -19.31
N CYS A 299 2.70 5.92 -18.72
CA CYS A 299 2.44 5.87 -17.29
C CYS A 299 2.81 4.51 -16.66
N LEU A 300 3.48 4.55 -15.52
CA LEU A 300 3.72 3.40 -14.65
C LEU A 300 3.05 3.62 -13.29
N LEU A 301 2.11 2.75 -12.93
CA LEU A 301 1.47 2.70 -11.63
C LEU A 301 2.08 1.57 -10.78
N ILE A 302 2.60 1.92 -9.61
CA ILE A 302 3.02 0.97 -8.57
C ILE A 302 1.91 0.91 -7.52
N VAL A 303 1.30 -0.26 -7.37
CA VAL A 303 0.10 -0.46 -6.54
C VAL A 303 0.29 -1.62 -5.55
N ASP A 304 -0.55 -1.72 -4.53
CA ASP A 304 -0.45 -2.75 -3.49
C ASP A 304 -0.92 -4.15 -3.96
N GLY A 305 -1.64 -4.22 -5.09
CA GLY A 305 -2.24 -5.45 -5.61
C GLY A 305 -3.39 -5.98 -4.74
N GLY A 306 -3.95 -5.15 -3.86
CA GLY A 306 -5.11 -5.45 -3.04
C GLY A 306 -6.38 -5.60 -3.89
N PRO A 307 -7.56 -5.89 -3.27
CA PRO A 307 -8.80 -6.11 -4.00
C PRO A 307 -9.15 -5.02 -5.03
N ASP A 308 -8.86 -3.76 -4.69
CA ASP A 308 -9.20 -2.58 -5.50
C ASP A 308 -8.22 -2.34 -6.66
N TRP A 309 -6.98 -2.85 -6.54
CA TRP A 309 -5.91 -2.73 -7.54
C TRP A 309 -5.48 -4.05 -8.16
N ASN A 310 -6.24 -5.12 -7.91
CA ASN A 310 -5.87 -6.45 -8.34
C ASN A 310 -5.87 -6.50 -9.87
N GLN A 311 -4.68 -6.62 -10.46
CA GLN A 311 -4.50 -6.68 -11.93
C GLN A 311 -5.13 -7.92 -12.57
N ARG A 312 -5.65 -8.85 -11.74
CA ARG A 312 -6.43 -9.99 -12.19
C ARG A 312 -7.93 -9.69 -12.28
N SER A 313 -8.43 -8.63 -11.66
CA SER A 313 -9.84 -8.29 -11.69
C SER A 313 -10.24 -7.75 -13.06
N TRP A 314 -11.33 -8.29 -13.61
CA TRP A 314 -11.89 -7.79 -14.88
C TRP A 314 -12.37 -6.35 -14.78
N SER A 315 -12.92 -5.94 -13.63
CA SER A 315 -13.28 -4.55 -13.38
C SER A 315 -12.03 -3.68 -13.47
N VAL A 316 -10.91 -4.10 -12.87
CA VAL A 316 -9.65 -3.33 -12.93
C VAL A 316 -9.15 -3.20 -14.35
N ILE A 317 -9.15 -4.28 -15.13
CA ILE A 317 -8.73 -4.28 -16.54
C ILE A 317 -9.57 -3.29 -17.36
N LEU A 318 -10.90 -3.33 -17.22
CA LEU A 318 -11.80 -2.44 -17.95
C LEU A 318 -11.58 -0.98 -17.58
N TYR A 319 -11.50 -0.66 -16.29
CA TYR A 319 -11.30 0.71 -15.84
C TYR A 319 -9.91 1.27 -16.20
N MET A 320 -8.88 0.41 -16.26
CA MET A 320 -7.57 0.78 -16.80
C MET A 320 -7.62 1.07 -18.30
N ALA A 321 -8.40 0.30 -19.07
CA ALA A 321 -8.61 0.55 -20.50
C ALA A 321 -9.36 1.87 -20.74
N ARG A 322 -10.38 2.15 -19.93
CA ARG A 322 -11.09 3.44 -19.96
C ARG A 322 -10.15 4.61 -19.61
N LEU A 323 -9.32 4.48 -18.58
CA LEU A 323 -8.32 5.48 -18.22
C LEU A 323 -7.34 5.72 -19.37
N PHE A 324 -6.82 4.65 -19.96
CA PHE A 324 -5.90 4.71 -21.11
C PHE A 324 -6.52 5.50 -22.27
N LYS A 325 -7.77 5.18 -22.62
CA LYS A 325 -8.49 5.86 -23.70
C LYS A 325 -8.75 7.32 -23.40
N LEU A 326 -9.27 7.60 -22.20
CA LEU A 326 -9.67 8.94 -21.79
C LEU A 326 -8.48 9.90 -21.69
N CYS A 327 -7.37 9.45 -21.14
CA CYS A 327 -6.15 10.27 -21.05
C CYS A 327 -5.29 10.24 -22.32
N ASN A 328 -5.69 9.49 -23.36
CA ASN A 328 -4.93 9.29 -24.59
C ASN A 328 -3.47 8.85 -24.32
N LEU A 329 -3.29 7.88 -23.42
CA LEU A 329 -1.98 7.35 -23.09
C LEU A 329 -1.42 6.51 -24.24
N ASP A 330 -0.11 6.55 -24.43
CA ASP A 330 0.59 5.68 -25.40
C ASP A 330 0.96 4.33 -24.77
N PHE A 331 1.18 4.34 -23.46
CA PHE A 331 1.52 3.17 -22.64
C PHE A 331 1.02 3.35 -21.20
N LEU A 332 0.42 2.32 -20.61
CA LEU A 332 0.03 2.29 -19.20
C LEU A 332 0.42 0.94 -18.62
N CYS A 333 1.19 0.90 -17.54
CA CYS A 333 1.53 -0.32 -16.83
C CYS A 333 1.15 -0.20 -15.36
N SER A 334 0.37 -1.14 -14.84
CA SER A 334 0.11 -1.31 -13.41
C SER A 334 0.85 -2.52 -12.89
N THR A 335 1.73 -2.34 -11.90
CA THR A 335 2.57 -3.39 -11.33
C THR A 335 2.50 -3.39 -9.81
N SER A 336 2.63 -4.56 -9.18
CA SER A 336 2.55 -4.69 -7.72
C SER A 336 3.63 -5.61 -7.15
N TYR A 337 3.97 -5.34 -5.89
CA TYR A 337 4.78 -6.25 -5.08
C TYR A 337 3.97 -7.49 -4.68
N ALA A 338 4.65 -8.51 -4.18
CA ALA A 338 3.99 -9.70 -3.69
C ALA A 338 3.05 -9.42 -2.50
N PRO A 339 1.98 -10.23 -2.32
CA PRO A 339 1.16 -10.18 -1.11
C PRO A 339 2.00 -10.20 0.18
N GLY A 340 1.75 -9.26 1.08
CA GLY A 340 2.51 -9.08 2.33
C GLY A 340 3.76 -8.20 2.21
N HIS A 341 4.05 -7.67 1.01
CA HIS A 341 5.19 -6.81 0.71
C HIS A 341 4.74 -5.37 0.32
N SER A 342 3.53 -4.94 0.71
CA SER A 342 3.03 -3.58 0.41
C SER A 342 3.97 -2.48 0.91
N ALA A 343 4.67 -2.70 2.03
CA ALA A 343 5.65 -1.77 2.59
C ALA A 343 6.82 -1.39 1.66
N TYR A 344 7.01 -2.06 0.53
CA TYR A 344 7.96 -1.67 -0.51
C TYR A 344 7.38 -0.66 -1.53
N ASN A 345 6.06 -0.45 -1.51
CA ASN A 345 5.39 0.60 -2.28
C ASN A 345 5.86 1.96 -1.75
N PRO A 346 6.46 2.84 -2.58
CA PRO A 346 7.06 4.08 -2.10
C PRO A 346 6.15 4.97 -1.25
N ILE A 347 4.86 5.08 -1.61
CA ILE A 347 3.89 5.91 -0.90
C ILE A 347 3.62 5.43 0.54
N GLU A 348 3.91 4.18 0.89
CA GLU A 348 3.77 3.69 2.27
C GLU A 348 4.65 4.47 3.25
N HIS A 349 5.76 5.04 2.77
CA HIS A 349 6.63 5.89 3.57
C HIS A 349 6.02 7.27 3.87
N LEU A 350 5.13 7.76 3.00
CA LEU A 350 4.39 9.02 3.18
C LEU A 350 3.34 8.90 4.30
N TRP A 351 2.75 7.71 4.49
CA TRP A 351 1.72 7.50 5.50
C TRP A 351 2.23 7.67 6.92
N SER A 352 3.50 7.37 7.19
CA SER A 352 4.08 7.49 8.53
C SER A 352 4.07 8.93 9.08
N PRO A 353 4.65 9.94 8.40
CA PRO A 353 4.61 11.32 8.87
C PRO A 353 3.18 11.88 8.95
N LEU A 354 2.30 11.57 8.00
CA LEU A 354 0.92 12.04 8.02
C LEU A 354 0.12 11.44 9.17
N SER A 355 0.30 10.14 9.45
CA SER A 355 -0.34 9.52 10.61
C SER A 355 0.11 10.12 11.94
N LYS A 356 1.36 10.60 12.02
CA LYS A 356 1.88 11.24 13.24
C LYS A 356 1.17 12.57 13.50
N THR A 357 0.77 13.32 12.46
CA THR A 357 0.04 14.59 12.65
C THR A 357 -1.34 14.36 13.26
N LEU A 358 -1.95 13.21 13.01
CA LEU A 358 -3.27 12.82 13.55
C LEU A 358 -3.24 12.42 15.03
N THR A 359 -2.06 12.30 15.62
CA THR A 359 -1.91 11.78 16.98
C THR A 359 -2.54 12.72 18.01
N GLY A 360 -3.60 12.24 18.67
CA GLY A 360 -4.34 13.00 19.68
C GLY A 360 -5.40 13.93 19.12
N ILE A 361 -5.72 13.81 17.83
CA ILE A 361 -6.77 14.57 17.16
C ILE A 361 -8.10 13.79 17.20
N THR A 362 -9.19 14.50 17.44
CA THR A 362 -10.56 14.00 17.29
C THR A 362 -11.26 14.90 16.28
N PHE A 363 -11.76 14.31 15.20
CA PHE A 363 -12.54 15.03 14.19
C PHE A 363 -14.00 15.19 14.64
N PRO A 364 -14.68 16.28 14.24
CA PRO A 364 -16.06 16.55 14.67
C PRO A 364 -17.02 15.46 14.19
N ASP A 365 -17.91 15.02 15.07
CA ASP A 365 -19.04 14.11 14.80
C ASP A 365 -20.40 14.81 14.75
N ARG A 366 -20.38 16.14 14.81
CA ARG A 366 -21.56 17.00 14.79
C ARG A 366 -21.20 18.38 14.29
N LEU A 367 -22.21 19.13 13.87
CA LEU A 367 -22.03 20.53 13.48
C LEU A 367 -21.88 21.43 14.73
N PRO A 368 -21.23 22.60 14.60
CA PRO A 368 -21.10 23.55 15.70
C PRO A 368 -22.46 23.92 16.32
N GLY A 369 -22.56 23.87 17.65
CA GLY A 369 -23.79 24.24 18.38
C GLY A 369 -24.84 23.13 18.51
N GLU A 370 -24.60 21.95 17.93
CA GLU A 370 -25.55 20.85 18.01
C GLU A 370 -25.23 19.87 19.16
N THR A 371 -26.28 19.29 19.72
CA THR A 371 -26.16 18.14 20.61
C THR A 371 -25.86 16.87 19.81
N PRO A 372 -25.13 15.89 20.37
CA PRO A 372 -24.92 14.61 19.71
C PRO A 372 -26.28 14.01 19.30
N PRO A 373 -26.42 13.52 18.05
CA PRO A 373 -27.68 12.98 17.60
C PRO A 373 -28.09 11.82 18.50
N SER A 374 -29.31 11.87 19.05
CA SER A 374 -29.90 10.69 19.68
C SER A 374 -29.99 9.60 18.61
N GLN A 375 -29.70 8.35 18.97
CA GLN A 375 -29.86 7.22 18.06
C GLN A 375 -31.36 6.99 17.82
N GLN A 376 -31.96 7.80 16.95
CA GLN A 376 -33.35 7.67 16.57
C GLN A 376 -33.49 6.45 15.65
N THR A 377 -34.17 5.44 16.17
CA THR A 377 -34.71 4.31 15.40
C THR A 377 -36.12 4.67 14.92
N ASN A 378 -36.55 4.14 13.77
CA ASN A 378 -37.88 4.36 13.15
C ASN A 378 -38.12 5.74 12.51
N LEU A 379 -37.11 6.28 11.82
CA LEU A 379 -37.27 7.49 10.99
C LEU A 379 -38.06 7.19 9.70
N SER A 380 -38.94 8.12 9.32
CA SER A 380 -39.58 8.14 8.00
C SER A 380 -38.54 8.33 6.89
N ALA A 381 -38.91 8.07 5.63
CA ALA A 381 -38.00 8.25 4.49
C ALA A 381 -37.47 9.69 4.34
N VAL A 382 -38.32 10.68 4.64
CA VAL A 382 -37.96 12.11 4.60
C VAL A 382 -36.95 12.44 5.69
N GLU A 383 -37.18 11.95 6.91
CA GLU A 383 -36.26 12.17 8.03
C GLU A 383 -34.93 11.44 7.84
N LYS A 384 -34.93 10.25 7.24
CA LYS A 384 -33.71 9.53 6.84
C LYS A 384 -32.87 10.36 5.88
N LYS A 385 -33.48 10.90 4.82
CA LYS A 385 -32.79 11.76 3.85
C LYS A 385 -32.24 13.03 4.49
N ALA A 386 -33.01 13.66 5.37
CA ALA A 386 -32.56 14.83 6.13
C ALA A 386 -31.37 14.50 7.05
N LYS A 387 -31.41 13.34 7.71
CA LYS A 387 -30.31 12.83 8.53
C LYS A 387 -29.06 12.56 7.69
N GLU A 388 -29.18 11.88 6.55
CA GLU A 388 -28.05 11.61 5.65
C GLU A 388 -27.41 12.89 5.13
N ALA A 389 -28.23 13.87 4.70
CA ALA A 389 -27.74 15.17 4.25
C ALA A 389 -27.00 15.93 5.37
N LYS A 390 -27.44 15.77 6.62
CA LYS A 390 -26.77 16.34 7.79
C LYS A 390 -25.45 15.64 8.10
N GLU A 391 -25.44 14.31 8.08
CA GLU A 391 -24.22 13.51 8.28
C GLU A 391 -23.18 13.81 7.20
N ALA A 392 -23.59 13.98 5.94
CA ALA A 392 -22.72 14.42 4.85
C ALA A 392 -21.99 15.72 5.18
N LYS A 393 -22.72 16.74 5.67
CA LYS A 393 -22.11 18.02 6.10
C LYS A 393 -21.11 17.83 7.24
N VAL A 394 -21.40 16.95 8.20
CA VAL A 394 -20.45 16.67 9.30
C VAL A 394 -19.16 16.05 8.77
N PHE A 395 -19.26 15.06 7.87
CA PHE A 395 -18.09 14.48 7.24
C PHE A 395 -17.32 15.49 6.40
N ASP A 396 -18.00 16.35 5.64
CA ASP A 396 -17.33 17.39 4.86
C ASP A 396 -16.52 18.32 5.77
N VAL A 397 -17.06 18.74 6.92
CA VAL A 397 -16.33 19.55 7.93
C VAL A 397 -15.15 18.77 8.52
N ALA A 398 -15.32 17.48 8.82
CA ALA A 398 -14.24 16.63 9.32
C ALA A 398 -13.12 16.44 8.29
N ILE A 399 -13.47 16.26 7.01
CA ILE A 399 -12.54 16.15 5.89
C ILE A 399 -11.82 17.48 5.64
N ASP A 400 -12.52 18.61 5.68
CA ASP A 400 -11.92 19.94 5.54
C ASP A 400 -10.92 20.19 6.69
N SER A 401 -11.25 19.76 7.91
CA SER A 401 -10.32 19.80 9.06
C SER A 401 -9.09 18.91 8.86
N LEU A 402 -9.24 17.73 8.25
CA LEU A 402 -8.14 16.83 7.91
C LEU A 402 -7.25 17.44 6.82
N ASN A 403 -7.85 18.02 5.78
CA ASN A 403 -7.13 18.67 4.69
C ASN A 403 -6.30 19.84 5.23
N ALA A 404 -6.85 20.69 6.10
CA ALA A 404 -6.11 21.78 6.73
C ALA A 404 -4.87 21.31 7.54
N LEU A 405 -4.86 20.05 8.01
CA LEU A 405 -3.72 19.47 8.70
C LEU A 405 -2.65 18.91 7.77
N TRP A 406 -2.97 18.59 6.52
CA TRP A 406 -2.09 17.86 5.61
C TRP A 406 -1.67 18.67 4.39
N ASP A 407 -2.55 19.53 3.89
CA ASP A 407 -2.30 20.36 2.73
C ASP A 407 -1.13 21.32 2.97
N GLY A 408 -0.26 21.43 1.97
CA GLY A 408 0.95 22.25 2.02
C GLY A 408 2.06 21.71 2.91
N LYS A 409 1.92 20.50 3.48
CA LYS A 409 3.04 19.84 4.18
C LYS A 409 4.13 19.40 3.20
N ASP A 410 5.35 19.34 3.71
CA ASP A 410 6.50 18.81 2.99
C ASP A 410 6.76 17.34 3.33
N PHE A 411 7.05 16.54 2.32
CA PHE A 411 7.64 15.22 2.46
C PHE A 411 8.82 15.07 1.51
N ASP A 412 10.02 14.98 2.10
CA ASP A 412 11.29 14.82 1.39
C ASP A 412 11.57 15.92 0.35
N GLY A 413 11.16 17.16 0.63
CA GLY A 413 11.33 18.31 -0.26
C GLY A 413 10.21 18.48 -1.28
N PHE A 414 9.15 17.67 -1.22
CA PHE A 414 8.00 17.76 -2.11
C PHE A 414 6.72 18.14 -1.36
N PRO A 415 5.85 18.97 -1.97
CA PRO A 415 4.59 19.35 -1.36
C PRO A 415 3.58 18.20 -1.38
N ILE A 416 2.75 18.18 -0.34
CA ILE A 416 1.57 17.33 -0.23
C ILE A 416 0.34 18.20 -0.49
N THR A 417 -0.47 17.79 -1.46
CA THR A 417 -1.77 18.39 -1.74
C THR A 417 -2.86 17.47 -1.22
N SER A 418 -3.76 18.00 -0.38
CA SER A 418 -4.85 17.23 0.22
C SER A 418 -6.19 17.85 -0.15
N LYS A 419 -7.06 17.07 -0.80
CA LYS A 419 -8.43 17.48 -1.15
C LYS A 419 -9.47 16.54 -0.56
N GLY A 420 -10.67 17.05 -0.35
CA GLY A 420 -11.83 16.28 0.09
C GLY A 420 -12.78 16.01 -1.06
N GLN A 421 -13.26 14.78 -1.19
CA GLN A 421 -14.44 14.49 -2.01
C GLN A 421 -15.69 14.81 -1.17
N LYS A 422 -16.54 15.73 -1.66
CA LYS A 422 -17.77 16.09 -0.94
C LYS A 422 -18.74 14.91 -0.92
N CYS A 423 -19.36 14.66 0.23
CA CYS A 423 -20.09 13.41 0.49
C CYS A 423 -21.31 13.16 -0.41
N LEU A 424 -21.93 14.21 -0.95
CA LEU A 424 -23.09 14.11 -1.84
C LEU A 424 -22.73 14.39 -3.30
N GLU A 425 -21.45 14.57 -3.60
CA GLU A 425 -20.97 14.80 -4.95
C GLU A 425 -20.69 13.47 -5.65
N GLN A 426 -21.24 13.30 -6.85
CA GLN A 426 -21.02 12.11 -7.63
C GLN A 426 -19.57 12.04 -8.10
N SER A 427 -19.01 10.83 -8.11
CA SER A 427 -17.68 10.60 -8.68
C SER A 427 -17.72 10.83 -10.20
N SER A 428 -16.68 11.44 -10.74
CA SER A 428 -16.53 11.82 -12.14
C SER A 428 -15.09 11.53 -12.60
N PRO A 429 -14.85 11.13 -13.86
CA PRO A 429 -15.80 11.02 -14.97
C PRO A 429 -16.67 9.75 -14.98
N PHE A 430 -16.32 8.72 -14.21
CA PHE A 430 -17.06 7.45 -14.19
C PHE A 430 -17.94 7.31 -12.94
N CYS A 431 -19.10 6.68 -13.10
CA CYS A 431 -20.08 6.45 -12.03
C CYS A 431 -20.93 5.17 -12.23
N ASP A 432 -20.39 4.19 -12.96
CA ASP A 432 -21.07 2.98 -13.40
C ASP A 432 -20.50 1.69 -12.78
N TYR A 433 -19.65 1.79 -11.74
CA TYR A 433 -18.96 0.64 -11.15
C TYR A 433 -19.89 -0.49 -10.75
N ASP A 434 -20.99 -0.20 -10.05
CA ASP A 434 -21.91 -1.22 -9.58
C ASP A 434 -22.54 -1.98 -10.75
N ILE A 435 -22.87 -1.27 -11.83
CA ILE A 435 -23.39 -1.85 -13.07
C ILE A 435 -22.33 -2.77 -13.69
N ILE A 436 -21.11 -2.28 -13.86
CA ILE A 436 -20.00 -3.06 -14.46
C ILE A 436 -19.67 -4.29 -13.62
N HIS A 437 -19.56 -4.12 -12.30
CA HIS A 437 -19.23 -5.18 -11.37
C HIS A 437 -20.29 -6.29 -11.37
N ASP A 438 -21.59 -5.94 -11.44
CA ASP A 438 -22.66 -6.91 -11.52
C ASP A 438 -22.76 -7.58 -12.91
N LEU A 439 -22.51 -6.84 -14.00
CA LEU A 439 -22.40 -7.41 -15.33
C LEU A 439 -21.28 -8.46 -15.41
N LEU A 440 -20.13 -8.18 -14.80
CA LEU A 440 -18.97 -9.07 -14.86
C LEU A 440 -19.13 -10.36 -14.06
N LYS A 441 -20.04 -10.40 -13.08
CA LYS A 441 -20.47 -11.66 -12.43
C LYS A 441 -21.28 -12.55 -13.36
N HIS A 442 -21.93 -11.97 -14.37
CA HIS A 442 -22.84 -12.66 -15.27
C HIS A 442 -22.48 -12.43 -16.75
N ALA A 443 -21.52 -13.20 -17.27
CA ALA A 443 -20.98 -13.01 -18.63
C ALA A 443 -22.03 -12.85 -19.75
N ARG A 444 -23.21 -13.50 -19.66
CA ARG A 444 -24.32 -13.30 -20.62
C ARG A 444 -24.91 -11.88 -20.60
N LYS A 445 -25.01 -11.27 -19.43
CA LYS A 445 -25.51 -9.88 -19.30
C LYS A 445 -24.47 -8.88 -19.79
N ALA A 446 -23.18 -9.16 -19.55
CA ALA A 446 -22.10 -8.32 -20.06
C ALA A 446 -22.11 -8.19 -21.59
N THR A 447 -22.48 -9.25 -22.32
CA THR A 447 -22.59 -9.23 -23.79
C THR A 447 -23.77 -8.41 -24.32
N GLU A 448 -24.71 -8.01 -23.46
CA GLU A 448 -25.87 -7.16 -23.83
C GLU A 448 -25.54 -5.66 -23.81
N ARG A 449 -24.34 -5.28 -23.34
CA ARG A 449 -23.85 -3.90 -23.27
C ARG A 449 -22.69 -3.67 -24.25
N PRO A 450 -22.95 -3.11 -25.44
CA PRO A 450 -21.94 -2.96 -26.49
C PRO A 450 -20.71 -2.16 -26.05
N ASP A 451 -20.91 -1.12 -25.25
CA ASP A 451 -19.85 -0.26 -24.70
C ASP A 451 -18.87 -1.04 -23.82
N VAL A 452 -19.39 -1.93 -22.97
CA VAL A 452 -18.59 -2.79 -22.09
C VAL A 452 -17.81 -3.83 -22.90
N VAL A 453 -18.44 -4.41 -23.93
CA VAL A 453 -17.80 -5.37 -24.83
C VAL A 453 -16.68 -4.70 -25.62
N GLU A 454 -16.88 -3.47 -26.09
CA GLU A 454 -15.86 -2.69 -26.81
C GLU A 454 -14.67 -2.36 -25.90
N ASP A 455 -14.92 -1.92 -24.66
CA ASP A 455 -13.87 -1.68 -23.67
C ASP A 455 -13.05 -2.95 -23.40
N PHE A 456 -13.71 -4.10 -23.28
CA PHE A 456 -13.02 -5.38 -23.11
C PHE A 456 -12.23 -5.79 -24.35
N ALA A 457 -12.83 -5.73 -25.53
CA ALA A 457 -12.15 -6.07 -26.77
C ALA A 457 -10.90 -5.19 -26.95
N PHE A 458 -11.03 -3.89 -26.67
CA PHE A 458 -9.90 -2.97 -26.66
C PHE A 458 -8.81 -3.40 -25.67
N ALA A 459 -9.18 -3.70 -24.42
CA ALA A 459 -8.25 -4.12 -23.37
C ALA A 459 -7.53 -5.44 -23.71
N MET A 460 -8.16 -6.33 -24.48
CA MET A 460 -7.57 -7.62 -24.87
C MET A 460 -6.66 -7.50 -26.09
N THR A 461 -6.98 -6.59 -27.01
CA THR A 461 -6.14 -6.30 -28.19
C THR A 461 -4.88 -5.54 -27.80
N HIS A 462 -4.97 -4.62 -26.84
CA HIS A 462 -3.87 -3.74 -26.44
C HIS A 462 -3.18 -4.16 -25.15
N GLY A 463 -3.73 -5.15 -24.44
CA GLY A 463 -3.30 -5.54 -23.11
C GLY A 463 -2.33 -6.71 -23.09
N ASP A 464 -1.31 -6.58 -22.25
CA ASP A 464 -0.43 -7.68 -21.82
C ASP A 464 -0.67 -7.90 -20.32
N ARG A 465 -1.08 -9.10 -19.95
CA ARG A 465 -1.44 -9.47 -18.58
C ARG A 465 -0.48 -10.52 -18.06
N ARG A 466 0.18 -10.19 -16.95
CA ARG A 466 1.16 -11.05 -16.31
C ARG A 466 0.91 -11.13 -14.80
N SER A 467 1.58 -12.03 -14.09
CA SER A 467 1.43 -12.09 -12.64
C SER A 467 1.94 -10.81 -11.96
N GLY A 468 1.06 -10.16 -11.20
CA GLY A 468 1.35 -8.90 -10.52
C GLY A 468 1.46 -7.71 -11.47
N GLU A 469 0.99 -7.84 -12.72
CA GLU A 469 1.12 -6.80 -13.73
C GLU A 469 0.02 -6.83 -14.79
N PHE A 470 -0.43 -5.65 -15.20
CA PHE A 470 -1.24 -5.47 -16.39
C PHE A 470 -0.78 -4.20 -17.11
N SER A 471 -0.49 -4.32 -18.40
CA SER A 471 -0.08 -3.19 -19.23
C SER A 471 -0.93 -3.06 -20.47
N LEU A 472 -1.15 -1.83 -20.92
CA LEU A 472 -1.80 -1.44 -22.16
C LEU A 472 -0.80 -0.65 -23.00
N MET A 473 -0.78 -0.91 -24.30
CA MET A 473 0.10 -0.24 -25.25
C MET A 473 -0.67 0.02 -26.56
N LYS A 474 -0.53 1.22 -27.14
CA LYS A 474 -1.06 1.46 -28.49
C LYS A 474 -0.45 0.45 -29.47
N CYS A 475 -1.25 -0.10 -30.39
CA CYS A 475 -0.72 -0.98 -31.43
C CYS A 475 -0.25 -0.17 -32.65
N ASP A 476 0.49 -0.83 -33.53
CA ASP A 476 0.95 -0.32 -34.83
C ASP A 476 0.06 -0.79 -35.99
N SER A 477 -1.05 -1.46 -35.69
CA SER A 477 -1.98 -1.97 -36.70
C SER A 477 -2.78 -0.83 -37.34
N GLU A 478 -2.67 -0.68 -38.66
CA GLU A 478 -3.47 0.26 -39.44
C GLU A 478 -4.98 -0.04 -39.34
N ALA A 479 -5.35 -1.29 -39.06
CA ALA A 479 -6.73 -1.73 -38.85
C ALA A 479 -7.31 -1.29 -37.50
N CYS A 480 -6.48 -0.80 -36.57
CA CYS A 480 -6.96 -0.32 -35.28
C CYS A 480 -7.47 1.12 -35.37
N SER A 481 -8.80 1.27 -35.39
CA SER A 481 -9.45 2.59 -35.46
C SER A 481 -8.98 3.55 -34.36
N TYR A 482 -8.82 3.07 -33.12
CA TYR A 482 -8.38 3.91 -32.01
C TYR A 482 -6.94 4.40 -32.17
N CYS A 483 -5.99 3.50 -32.44
CA CYS A 483 -4.56 3.86 -32.52
C CYS A 483 -4.25 4.70 -33.78
N THR A 484 -4.95 4.46 -34.88
CA THR A 484 -4.84 5.29 -36.09
C THR A 484 -5.39 6.70 -35.86
N ALA A 485 -6.48 6.85 -35.09
CA ALA A 485 -7.03 8.16 -34.74
C ALA A 485 -6.19 8.91 -33.68
N HIS A 486 -5.41 8.18 -32.87
CA HIS A 486 -4.61 8.74 -31.79
C HIS A 486 -3.14 8.25 -31.87
N PRO A 487 -2.40 8.62 -32.92
CA PRO A 487 -1.05 8.10 -33.11
C PRO A 487 -0.10 8.60 -32.01
N PRO A 488 0.85 7.75 -31.54
CA PRO A 488 1.93 8.21 -30.67
C PRO A 488 2.85 9.19 -31.42
N SER A 489 3.59 10.02 -30.69
CA SER A 489 4.67 10.82 -31.28
C SER A 489 5.77 9.93 -31.87
N GLU A 490 6.55 10.43 -32.82
CA GLU A 490 7.64 9.65 -33.43
C GLU A 490 8.70 9.18 -32.41
N ALA A 491 8.94 9.97 -31.37
CA ALA A 491 9.88 9.58 -30.31
C ALA A 491 9.31 8.46 -29.44
N VAL A 492 8.02 8.53 -29.07
CA VAL A 492 7.35 7.48 -28.30
C VAL A 492 7.18 6.21 -29.14
N LYS A 493 6.87 6.32 -30.44
CA LYS A 493 6.79 5.20 -31.38
C LYS A 493 8.06 4.33 -31.36
N LYS A 494 9.24 4.95 -31.30
CA LYS A 494 10.52 4.22 -31.22
C LYS A 494 10.59 3.37 -29.95
N VAL A 495 10.24 3.94 -28.80
CA VAL A 495 10.20 3.22 -27.52
C VAL A 495 9.19 2.08 -27.56
N LEU A 496 7.99 2.30 -28.12
CA LEU A 496 6.99 1.24 -28.25
C LEU A 496 7.45 0.12 -29.21
N ASN A 497 8.16 0.46 -30.29
CA ASN A 497 8.71 -0.53 -31.22
C ASN A 497 9.76 -1.42 -30.55
N GLU A 498 10.62 -0.86 -29.70
CA GLU A 498 11.56 -1.66 -28.90
C GLU A 498 10.81 -2.67 -28.03
N VAL A 499 9.75 -2.24 -27.34
CA VAL A 499 8.89 -3.14 -26.55
C VAL A 499 8.23 -4.22 -27.43
N ARG A 500 7.75 -3.88 -28.63
CA ARG A 500 7.13 -4.84 -29.56
C ARG A 500 8.12 -5.88 -30.09
N ILE A 501 9.32 -5.46 -30.48
CA ILE A 501 10.37 -6.35 -31.02
C ILE A 501 10.67 -7.47 -30.03
N HIS A 502 10.68 -7.15 -28.73
CA HIS A 502 10.94 -8.13 -27.68
C HIS A 502 9.68 -8.86 -27.17
N GLY A 503 8.51 -8.65 -27.77
CA GLY A 503 7.27 -9.30 -27.37
C GLY A 503 6.71 -8.81 -26.02
N GLY A 504 7.01 -7.56 -25.65
CA GLY A 504 6.57 -6.92 -24.40
C GLY A 504 7.76 -6.49 -23.55
N LEU A 505 7.52 -6.20 -22.27
CA LEU A 505 8.57 -5.78 -21.34
C LEU A 505 9.39 -6.98 -20.81
N PRO A 506 10.67 -6.81 -20.41
CA PRO A 506 11.50 -7.92 -19.95
C PRO A 506 10.91 -8.57 -18.70
N SER A 507 10.97 -9.90 -18.63
CA SER A 507 10.64 -10.65 -17.42
C SER A 507 11.93 -10.96 -16.62
N PRO A 508 11.89 -10.96 -15.28
CA PRO A 508 13.04 -11.38 -14.48
C PRO A 508 13.48 -12.81 -14.84
N SER A 509 14.74 -12.95 -15.24
CA SER A 509 15.41 -14.22 -15.53
C SER A 509 16.66 -14.36 -14.65
N PHE A 510 17.03 -15.60 -14.34
CA PHE A 510 18.14 -15.85 -13.42
C PHE A 510 19.46 -15.31 -13.98
N ASP A 511 20.26 -14.74 -13.09
CA ASP A 511 21.61 -14.30 -13.39
C ASP A 511 22.56 -15.52 -13.31
N PRO A 512 23.21 -15.94 -14.41
CA PRO A 512 24.14 -17.07 -14.40
C PRO A 512 25.34 -16.84 -13.47
N ASP A 513 25.79 -15.59 -13.37
CA ASP A 513 26.95 -15.20 -12.55
C ASP A 513 26.57 -15.05 -11.08
N HIS A 514 25.27 -14.83 -10.80
CA HIS A 514 24.73 -14.66 -9.46
C HIS A 514 23.44 -15.47 -9.26
N PRO A 515 23.51 -16.79 -8.97
CA PRO A 515 22.37 -17.71 -8.98
C PRO A 515 21.23 -17.36 -8.01
N THR A 516 21.51 -16.57 -6.97
CA THR A 516 20.50 -16.10 -6.01
C THR A 516 19.79 -14.81 -6.46
N HIS A 517 20.17 -14.23 -7.59
CA HIS A 517 19.68 -12.98 -8.14
C HIS A 517 19.10 -13.15 -9.54
N TYR A 518 18.22 -12.22 -9.91
CA TYR A 518 17.84 -12.03 -11.30
C TYR A 518 18.86 -11.12 -11.98
N LYS A 519 18.91 -11.18 -13.31
CA LYS A 519 19.69 -10.24 -14.13
C LYS A 519 19.31 -8.80 -13.77
N THR A 520 20.18 -7.85 -14.12
CA THR A 520 19.77 -6.44 -14.08
C THR A 520 18.81 -6.15 -15.24
N TYR A 521 18.06 -5.04 -15.15
CA TYR A 521 17.26 -4.58 -16.28
C TYR A 521 18.15 -4.35 -17.52
N LEU A 522 19.31 -3.70 -17.34
CA LEU A 522 20.25 -3.43 -18.42
C LEU A 522 20.77 -4.71 -19.10
N ASP A 523 21.00 -5.77 -18.34
CA ASP A 523 21.46 -7.05 -18.91
C ASP A 523 20.31 -7.85 -19.52
N ALA A 524 19.11 -7.77 -18.93
CA ALA A 524 17.90 -8.37 -19.50
C ALA A 524 17.57 -7.77 -20.87
N MET A 525 17.75 -6.45 -21.06
CA MET A 525 17.54 -5.77 -22.36
C MET A 525 18.52 -6.20 -23.46
N LYS A 526 19.66 -6.81 -23.11
CA LYS A 526 20.65 -7.33 -24.08
C LYS A 526 20.38 -8.77 -24.52
N CYS A 527 19.42 -9.43 -23.89
CA CYS A 527 19.11 -10.85 -24.10
C CYS A 527 17.75 -11.00 -24.79
N ASP A 528 17.54 -12.15 -25.42
CA ASP A 528 16.18 -12.54 -25.82
C ASP A 528 15.29 -12.70 -24.58
N PHE A 529 14.06 -12.22 -24.67
CA PHE A 529 13.13 -12.27 -23.54
C PHE A 529 12.59 -13.68 -23.39
N GLU A 530 12.80 -14.26 -22.20
CA GLU A 530 12.12 -15.48 -21.82
C GLU A 530 10.59 -15.27 -21.83
N LYS A 531 9.84 -16.37 -21.99
CA LYS A 531 8.37 -16.27 -21.93
C LYS A 531 7.95 -15.65 -20.58
N PRO A 532 6.90 -14.82 -20.56
CA PRO A 532 6.41 -14.20 -19.35
C PRO A 532 6.21 -15.22 -18.23
N ASP A 533 6.56 -14.83 -16.99
CA ASP A 533 6.24 -15.56 -15.76
C ASP A 533 6.91 -16.96 -15.57
N ILE A 534 7.84 -17.41 -16.42
CA ILE A 534 8.56 -18.71 -16.27
C ILE A 534 9.19 -18.91 -14.88
N GLY A 535 9.64 -17.81 -14.25
CA GLY A 535 10.26 -17.81 -12.91
C GLY A 535 9.28 -17.98 -11.74
N LEU A 536 7.97 -18.03 -11.98
CA LEU A 536 6.96 -18.15 -10.91
C LEU A 536 6.54 -19.60 -10.67
N VAL A 537 6.69 -20.07 -9.43
CA VAL A 537 6.37 -21.45 -9.01
C VAL A 537 4.91 -21.81 -9.32
N LYS A 538 3.96 -20.89 -9.04
CA LYS A 538 2.52 -21.12 -9.26
C LYS A 538 2.10 -21.28 -10.72
N HIS A 539 2.90 -20.79 -11.67
CA HIS A 539 2.62 -20.93 -13.10
C HIS A 539 3.14 -22.25 -13.66
N ARG A 540 4.24 -22.77 -13.09
CA ARG A 540 4.73 -24.12 -13.41
C ARG A 540 3.72 -25.20 -13.04
N GLU A 541 2.97 -25.01 -11.95
CA GLU A 541 2.02 -26.01 -11.46
C GLU A 541 0.67 -26.03 -12.19
N LYS A 542 0.27 -24.95 -12.88
CA LYS A 542 -1.09 -24.83 -13.43
C LYS A 542 -1.23 -25.15 -14.92
N GLY A 543 -0.18 -25.06 -15.73
CA GLY A 543 -0.18 -25.55 -17.12
C GLY A 543 -1.30 -25.05 -18.04
N LEU A 544 -1.97 -23.93 -17.73
CA LEU A 544 -3.19 -23.51 -18.44
C LEU A 544 -2.92 -22.86 -19.81
N GLY A 545 -1.67 -22.47 -20.09
CA GLY A 545 -1.25 -21.84 -21.33
C GLY A 545 -1.77 -20.42 -21.55
N SER A 546 -1.64 -19.93 -22.79
CA SER A 546 -2.21 -18.66 -23.25
C SER A 546 -3.41 -18.90 -24.16
N CYS A 547 -4.20 -17.85 -24.40
CA CYS A 547 -5.28 -17.89 -25.36
C CYS A 547 -4.71 -18.00 -26.79
N PRO A 548 -5.19 -18.94 -27.64
CA PRO A 548 -4.68 -19.11 -28.99
C PRO A 548 -5.05 -17.94 -29.93
N VAL A 549 -6.12 -17.21 -29.60
CA VAL A 549 -6.59 -16.04 -30.38
C VAL A 549 -6.06 -14.73 -29.80
N CYS A 550 -5.77 -14.70 -28.49
CA CYS A 550 -5.23 -13.54 -27.79
C CYS A 550 -3.88 -13.95 -27.16
N PRO A 551 -2.78 -14.05 -27.93
CA PRO A 551 -1.54 -14.66 -27.48
C PRO A 551 -0.88 -13.96 -26.28
N ALA A 552 -1.16 -12.65 -26.10
CA ALA A 552 -0.76 -11.87 -24.94
C ALA A 552 -1.58 -12.16 -23.66
N TYR A 553 -2.66 -12.95 -23.75
CA TYR A 553 -3.51 -13.30 -22.63
C TYR A 553 -3.11 -14.67 -22.04
N VAL A 554 -2.48 -14.65 -20.86
CA VAL A 554 -2.13 -15.86 -20.11
C VAL A 554 -3.22 -16.22 -19.10
N PHE A 555 -3.70 -17.47 -19.14
CA PHE A 555 -4.76 -17.92 -18.23
C PHE A 555 -4.23 -18.11 -16.81
N LEU A 556 -4.87 -17.45 -15.84
CA LEU A 556 -4.46 -17.54 -14.42
C LEU A 556 -5.20 -18.64 -13.66
N SER A 557 -6.35 -19.07 -14.18
CA SER A 557 -7.17 -20.16 -13.64
C SER A 557 -8.09 -20.74 -14.71
N LEU A 558 -8.65 -21.93 -14.46
CA LEU A 558 -9.64 -22.51 -15.37
C LEU A 558 -10.90 -21.62 -15.46
N ALA A 559 -11.31 -20.99 -14.35
CA ALA A 559 -12.43 -20.05 -14.33
C ALA A 559 -12.17 -18.82 -15.21
N ASP A 560 -10.96 -18.27 -15.15
CA ASP A 560 -10.48 -17.16 -15.98
C ASP A 560 -10.52 -17.54 -17.48
N LYS A 561 -10.07 -18.76 -17.82
CA LYS A 561 -10.17 -19.31 -19.19
C LYS A 561 -11.61 -19.41 -19.68
N VAL A 562 -12.51 -19.95 -18.86
CA VAL A 562 -13.94 -20.08 -19.21
C VAL A 562 -14.58 -18.70 -19.38
N GLN A 563 -14.29 -17.75 -18.50
CA GLN A 563 -14.84 -16.40 -18.56
C GLN A 563 -14.33 -15.63 -19.78
N HIS A 564 -13.02 -15.65 -20.04
CA HIS A 564 -12.41 -15.06 -21.25
C HIS A 564 -13.06 -15.62 -22.52
N THR A 565 -13.19 -16.94 -22.61
CA THR A 565 -13.82 -17.61 -23.76
C THR A 565 -15.27 -17.20 -23.94
N ARG A 566 -16.05 -17.08 -22.85
CA ARG A 566 -17.45 -16.66 -22.92
C ARG A 566 -17.62 -15.20 -23.33
N LEU A 567 -16.72 -14.30 -22.91
CA LEU A 567 -16.85 -12.88 -23.20
C LEU A 567 -16.41 -12.54 -24.63
N LEU A 568 -15.39 -13.22 -25.17
CA LEU A 568 -14.72 -12.81 -26.41
C LEU A 568 -14.85 -13.82 -27.54
N HIS A 569 -15.00 -15.11 -27.22
CA HIS A 569 -15.02 -16.21 -28.19
C HIS A 569 -16.37 -16.95 -28.19
N SER A 570 -17.40 -16.41 -27.55
CA SER A 570 -18.72 -17.06 -27.51
C SER A 570 -19.47 -17.00 -28.85
N LYS A 571 -19.05 -16.14 -29.78
CA LYS A 571 -19.59 -16.07 -31.16
C LYS A 571 -18.96 -17.09 -32.12
N SER A 572 -17.95 -17.85 -31.70
CA SER A 572 -17.30 -18.90 -32.50
C SER A 572 -17.71 -20.32 -32.08
N ARG A 573 -18.92 -20.48 -31.53
CA ARG A 573 -19.57 -21.78 -31.32
C ARG A 573 -20.82 -21.93 -32.18
#